data_AF-A0A0C3PCF2-F1
#
_entry.id   AF-A0A0C3PCF2-F1
#
_cell.length_a   1.000
_cell.length_b   1.000
_cell.length_c   1.000
_cell.angle_alpha   90.00
_cell.angle_beta   90.00
_cell.angle_gamma   90.00
#
_symmetry.space_group_name_H-M   'P 1'
#
loop_
_entity.id
_entity.type
_entity.pdbx_description
1 polymer ?
#
loop_
_entity_poly.entity_id
_entity_poly.type
_entity_poly.pdbx_seq_one_letter_code
_entity_poly.pdbx_strand_id
1 'polypeptide(L)' 'IKKLIAGYTGVDSIEHDMCPDTCVAFTCPYSSLDMCPIYGGDHYDCIRLCTSGGRSFMACQKFVTIPLGP' A
#
# COMPACT_ATOMS: atom_id res chain seq x y z
N ILE A 1 10.55 -3.58 15.97
CA ILE A 1 11.31 -2.38 15.54
C ILE A 1 10.38 -1.19 15.29
N LYS A 2 9.47 -1.21 14.30
CA LYS A 2 8.56 -0.06 14.00
C LYS A 2 7.78 0.46 15.21
N LYS A 3 7.14 -0.43 15.98
CA LYS A 3 6.42 -0.07 17.23
C LYS A 3 7.33 0.51 18.32
N LEU A 4 8.61 0.12 18.36
CA LEU A 4 9.57 0.67 19.32
C LEU A 4 9.95 2.10 18.91
N ILE A 5 10.19 2.34 17.62
CA ILE A 5 10.49 3.68 17.09
C ILE A 5 9.34 4.64 17.43
N ALA A 6 8.10 4.27 17.11
CA ALA A 6 6.92 5.07 17.44
C ALA A 6 6.83 5.39 18.94
N GLY A 7 7.08 4.41 19.82
CA GLY A 7 7.06 4.63 21.27
C GLY A 7 8.13 5.59 21.79
N TYR A 8 9.30 5.65 21.15
CA TYR A 8 10.40 6.53 21.57
C TYR A 8 10.39 7.90 20.90
N THR A 9 9.98 8.00 19.63
CA THR A 9 10.06 9.24 18.85
C THR A 9 8.70 9.91 18.64
N GLY A 10 7.60 9.21 18.92
CA GLY A 10 6.25 9.64 18.53
C GLY A 10 6.00 9.58 17.02
N VAL A 11 6.93 9.02 16.24
CA VAL A 11 6.83 8.92 14.78
C VAL A 11 6.24 7.58 14.40
N ASP A 12 4.97 7.60 13.98
CA ASP A 12 4.29 6.44 13.44
C ASP A 12 4.63 6.22 11.96
N SER A 13 4.73 4.96 11.58
CA SER A 13 4.95 4.56 10.20
C SER A 13 3.64 4.54 9.42
N ILE A 14 3.66 5.04 8.18
CA ILE A 14 2.50 5.10 7.29
C ILE A 14 2.63 3.97 6.26
N GLU A 15 1.55 3.20 6.06
CA GLU A 15 1.48 2.21 4.99
C GLU A 15 0.84 2.80 3.74
N HIS A 16 1.41 2.48 2.60
CA HIS A 16 0.88 2.85 1.30
C HIS A 16 0.91 1.62 0.39
N ASP A 17 -0.16 1.44 -0.36
CA ASP A 17 -0.25 0.36 -1.34
C ASP A 17 0.65 0.69 -2.55
N MET A 18 1.18 -0.34 -3.20
CA MET A 18 2.11 -0.19 -4.32
C MET A 18 1.97 -1.31 -5.35
N CYS A 19 2.41 -1.02 -6.58
CA CYS A 19 2.53 -2.03 -7.61
C CYS A 19 3.65 -3.04 -7.27
N PRO A 20 3.42 -4.35 -7.43
CA PRO A 20 4.41 -5.41 -7.21
C PRO A 20 5.73 -5.24 -7.97
N ASP A 21 5.67 -4.89 -9.25
CA ASP A 21 6.84 -4.97 -10.14
C ASP A 21 7.58 -3.64 -10.33
N THR A 22 6.88 -2.52 -10.16
CA THR A 22 7.42 -1.18 -10.45
C THR A 22 7.60 -0.32 -9.22
N CYS A 23 7.16 -0.81 -8.06
CA CYS A 23 7.19 -0.10 -6.79
C CYS A 23 6.47 1.26 -6.79
N VAL A 24 5.59 1.51 -7.78
CA VAL A 24 4.82 2.77 -7.83
C VAL A 24 3.75 2.73 -6.76
N ALA A 25 3.74 3.78 -5.94
CA ALA A 25 2.79 3.97 -4.85
C ALA A 25 1.43 4.44 -5.37
N PHE A 26 0.34 3.86 -4.86
CA PHE A 26 -1.03 4.33 -5.08
C PHE A 26 -1.35 5.49 -4.12
N THR A 27 -0.62 6.60 -4.25
CA THR A 27 -0.80 7.81 -3.45
C THR A 27 -1.35 8.96 -4.29
N CYS A 28 -2.02 9.93 -3.65
CA CYS A 28 -2.62 11.14 -4.26
C CYS A 28 -3.18 10.92 -5.69
N PRO A 29 -2.50 11.30 -6.79
CA PRO A 29 -3.06 11.18 -8.15
C PRO A 29 -3.43 9.75 -8.55
N TYR A 30 -2.84 8.74 -7.89
CA TYR A 30 -3.07 7.33 -8.18
C TYR A 30 -3.93 6.63 -7.13
N SER A 31 -4.47 7.34 -6.14
CA SER A 31 -5.17 6.71 -5.01
C SER A 31 -6.46 5.99 -5.38
N SER A 32 -7.06 6.33 -6.52
CA SER A 32 -8.31 5.73 -7.02
C SER A 32 -8.10 4.73 -8.15
N LEU A 33 -6.86 4.34 -8.44
CA LEU A 33 -6.58 3.38 -9.50
C LEU A 33 -6.66 1.95 -8.96
N ASP A 34 -7.36 1.08 -9.68
CA ASP A 34 -7.42 -0.35 -9.41
C ASP A 34 -6.32 -1.14 -10.14
N MET A 35 -5.60 -0.49 -11.06
CA MET A 35 -4.53 -1.07 -11.85
C MET A 35 -3.30 -0.18 -11.83
N CYS A 36 -2.12 -0.80 -11.91
CA CYS A 36 -0.86 -0.10 -11.94
C CYS A 36 -0.74 0.77 -13.20
N PRO A 37 -0.47 2.08 -13.08
CA PRO A 37 -0.41 2.97 -14.23
C PRO A 37 0.78 2.71 -15.17
N ILE A 38 1.78 1.92 -14.72
CA ILE A 38 2.99 1.66 -15.50
C ILE A 38 2.85 0.43 -16.42
N TYR A 39 2.23 -0.64 -15.92
CA TYR A 39 2.17 -1.92 -16.64
C TYR A 39 0.79 -2.59 -16.61
N GLY A 40 -0.20 -1.97 -15.98
CA GLY A 40 -1.58 -2.46 -15.95
C GLY A 40 -1.84 -3.65 -15.02
N GLY A 41 -0.89 -4.06 -14.17
CA GLY A 41 -1.11 -5.12 -13.19
C GLY A 41 -2.09 -4.75 -12.08
N ASP A 42 -2.65 -5.75 -11.41
CA ASP A 42 -3.69 -5.54 -10.40
C ASP A 42 -3.16 -4.86 -9.14
N HIS A 43 -3.89 -3.85 -8.66
CA HIS A 43 -3.63 -3.22 -7.36
C HIS A 43 -3.97 -4.19 -6.21
N TYR A 44 -5.07 -4.94 -6.34
CA TYR A 44 -5.58 -5.85 -5.32
C TYR A 44 -5.37 -7.32 -5.68
N ASP A 45 -5.23 -8.16 -4.65
CA ASP A 45 -5.18 -9.61 -4.81
C ASP A 45 -6.53 -10.14 -5.33
N CYS A 46 -6.57 -10.47 -6.62
CA CYS A 46 -7.74 -10.97 -7.31
C CYS A 46 -8.29 -12.26 -6.69
N ILE A 47 -7.44 -13.17 -6.20
CA ILE A 47 -7.87 -14.43 -5.58
C ILE A 47 -8.63 -14.12 -4.28
N ARG A 48 -8.08 -13.24 -3.45
CA ARG A 48 -8.70 -12.85 -2.18
C ARG A 48 -9.98 -12.03 -2.39
N LEU A 49 -10.00 -11.18 -3.41
CA LEU A 49 -11.19 -10.43 -3.77
C LEU A 49 -12.32 -11.36 -4.25
N CYS A 50 -11.99 -12.32 -5.12
CA CYS A 50 -12.95 -13.31 -5.62
C CYS A 50 -13.48 -14.21 -4.49
N THR A 51 -12.61 -14.77 -3.66
CA THR A 51 -13.00 -15.67 -2.56
C THR A 51 -13.82 -14.99 -1.47
N SER A 52 -13.65 -13.67 -1.28
CA SER A 52 -14.46 -12.88 -0.35
C SER A 52 -15.77 -12.35 -0.94
N GLY A 53 -16.07 -12.64 -2.21
CA GLY A 53 -17.24 -12.12 -2.91
C GLY A 53 -17.20 -10.60 -3.10
N GLY A 54 -16.01 -10.03 -3.36
CA GLY A 54 -15.85 -8.60 -3.59
C GLY A 54 -15.82 -7.74 -2.32
N ARG A 55 -15.57 -8.34 -1.15
CA ARG A 55 -15.63 -7.64 0.15
C ARG A 55 -14.26 -7.33 0.75
N SER A 56 -13.23 -8.08 0.36
CA SER A 56 -11.86 -7.92 0.85
C SER A 56 -10.96 -7.40 -0.26
N PHE A 57 -10.79 -6.08 -0.33
CA PHE A 57 -9.77 -5.45 -1.17
C PHE A 57 -8.46 -5.41 -0.38
N MET A 58 -7.56 -6.35 -0.68
CA MET A 58 -6.22 -6.37 -0.10
C MET A 58 -5.22 -6.05 -1.20
N ALA A 59 -4.41 -5.01 -1.00
CA ALA A 59 -3.36 -4.66 -1.94
C ALA A 59 -2.37 -5.81 -2.12
N CYS A 60 -1.92 -6.02 -3.36
CA CYS A 60 -0.90 -7.02 -3.70
C CYS A 60 0.42 -6.76 -2.96
N GLN A 61 0.78 -5.49 -2.77
CA GLN A 61 1.97 -5.09 -2.03
C GLN A 61 1.76 -3.74 -1.33
N LYS A 62 2.48 -3.55 -0.22
CA LYS A 62 2.56 -2.28 0.49
C LYS A 62 4.00 -1.89 0.79
N PHE A 63 4.30 -0.60 0.79
CA PHE A 63 5.52 -0.05 1.39
C PHE A 63 5.18 0.75 2.63
N VAL A 64 6.22 0.96 3.44
CA VAL A 64 6.11 1.69 4.68
C VAL A 64 6.98 2.93 4.62
N THR A 65 6.35 4.08 4.88
CA THR A 65 7.02 5.38 5.01
C THR A 65 7.21 5.68 6.49
N ILE A 66 8.45 5.97 6.89
CA ILE A 66 8.75 6.53 8.22
C ILE A 66 8.93 8.03 7.99
N PRO A 67 7.95 8.87 8.39
CA PRO A 67 8.07 10.30 8.19
C PRO A 67 9.26 10.81 9.00
N LEU A 68 10.19 11.47 8.33
CA LEU A 68 11.17 12.31 8.99
C LEU A 68 10.45 13.65 9.22
N GLY A 69 10.56 14.22 10.42
CA GLY A 69 9.84 15.44 10.80
C GLY A 69 10.05 16.60 9.80
N PRO A 70 9.22 17.66 9.87
CA PRO A 70 9.36 18.82 8.99
C PRO A 70 10.73 19.50 9.08
#